data_AF-A0A3E4YBN5-F1
#
_entry.id   AF-A0A3E4YBN5-F1
#
_cell.length_a   1.000
_cell.length_b   1.000
_cell.length_c   1.000
_cell.angle_alpha   90.00
_cell.angle_beta   90.00
_cell.angle_gamma   90.00
#
_symmetry.space_group_name_H-M   'P 1'
#
loop_
_entity.id
_entity.type
_entity.pdbx_description
1 polymer ?
#
loop_
_entity_poly.entity_id
_entity_poly.type
_entity_poly.pdbx_seq_one_letter_code
_entity_poly.pdbx_strand_id
1 'polypeptide(L)'
;MSYTIKSVDELKNPFLCYCVFREFNKEIYEDYIDIHYDIIDTIPFLFWLKGKNVITNEQLEKYLSINDSLYLTNILKDDKLFPITCGMSYLSNIKAYTLLAEYMCQTKEFREKLWDSINDIENNIVSGISPVCIIDDTEMFYHNYHLYYVFKMDIYEAQQLLSYKDQFNIGINMTVSEADTCIPIIEF
;
A
#
# COMPACT_ATOMS: atom_id res chain seq x y z
N MET A 1 2.97 22.93 -6.86
CA MET A 1 1.50 23.00 -6.70
C MET A 1 1.09 21.62 -6.19
N SER A 2 -0.02 21.49 -5.49
CA SER A 2 -0.36 20.26 -4.77
C SER A 2 -1.80 19.87 -5.01
N TYR A 3 -2.06 18.56 -5.10
CA TYR A 3 -3.39 17.99 -5.08
C TYR A 3 -3.83 17.80 -3.63
N THR A 4 -5.08 18.16 -3.30
CA THR A 4 -5.64 17.95 -1.97
C THR A 4 -6.87 17.06 -2.07
N ILE A 5 -6.86 15.93 -1.37
CA ILE A 5 -8.01 15.05 -1.21
C ILE A 5 -8.97 15.72 -0.21
N LYS A 6 -10.18 16.06 -0.64
CA LYS A 6 -11.10 16.89 0.17
C LYS A 6 -12.22 16.09 0.83
N SER A 7 -12.42 14.85 0.43
CA SER A 7 -13.53 14.05 0.95
C SER A 7 -13.32 12.54 0.78
N VAL A 8 -14.06 11.79 1.60
CA VAL A 8 -14.21 10.33 1.52
C VAL A 8 -14.64 9.84 0.13
N ASP A 9 -15.41 10.65 -0.61
CA ASP A 9 -15.92 10.27 -1.93
C ASP A 9 -14.82 10.19 -2.99
N GLU A 10 -13.74 10.97 -2.85
CA GLU A 10 -12.58 10.91 -3.75
C GLU A 10 -11.80 9.60 -3.58
N LEU A 11 -11.81 9.01 -2.38
CA LEU A 11 -11.18 7.72 -2.09
C LEU A 11 -11.85 6.53 -2.81
N LYS A 12 -12.89 6.76 -3.63
CA LYS A 12 -13.36 5.76 -4.62
C LYS A 12 -12.28 5.42 -5.64
N ASN A 13 -11.35 6.34 -5.87
CA ASN A 13 -10.17 6.08 -6.68
C ASN A 13 -9.09 5.38 -5.83
N PRO A 14 -8.73 4.11 -6.12
CA PRO A 14 -7.72 3.39 -5.35
C PRO A 14 -6.35 4.09 -5.38
N PHE A 15 -6.03 4.84 -6.43
CA PHE A 15 -4.79 5.61 -6.45
C PHE A 15 -4.76 6.68 -5.34
N LEU A 16 -5.90 7.30 -5.02
CA LEU A 16 -5.95 8.30 -3.95
C LEU A 16 -5.85 7.64 -2.57
N CYS A 17 -6.42 6.44 -2.38
CA CYS A 17 -6.15 5.63 -1.19
C CYS A 17 -4.66 5.30 -1.06
N TYR A 18 -4.00 4.95 -2.18
CA TYR A 18 -2.57 4.68 -2.19
C TYR A 18 -1.76 5.91 -1.76
N CYS A 19 -2.09 7.09 -2.29
CA CYS A 19 -1.44 8.35 -1.91
C CYS A 19 -1.57 8.64 -0.41
N VAL A 20 -2.75 8.39 0.17
CA VAL A 20 -2.98 8.54 1.62
C VAL A 20 -1.99 7.67 2.41
N PHE A 21 -1.84 6.40 2.05
CA PHE A 21 -0.87 5.54 2.77
C PHE A 21 0.57 6.01 2.63
N ARG A 22 0.96 6.50 1.44
CA ARG A 22 2.33 6.99 1.20
C ARG A 22 2.63 8.26 1.99
N GLU A 23 1.72 9.23 1.97
CA GLU A 23 1.91 10.46 2.75
C GLU A 23 1.82 10.19 4.25
N PHE A 24 0.95 9.26 4.70
CA PHE A 24 0.93 8.87 6.12
C PHE A 24 2.30 8.38 6.59
N ASN A 25 2.88 7.44 5.84
CA ASN A 25 4.17 6.85 6.21
C ASN A 25 5.30 7.89 6.20
N LYS A 26 5.19 8.90 5.32
CA LYS A 26 6.16 9.99 5.20
C LYS A 26 6.02 11.03 6.31
N GLU A 27 4.80 11.44 6.63
CA GLU A 27 4.52 12.49 7.61
C GLU A 27 4.71 12.01 9.06
N ILE A 28 4.38 10.74 9.32
CA ILE A 28 4.42 10.17 10.68
C ILE A 28 5.71 9.39 10.94
N TYR A 29 6.48 9.07 9.89
CA TYR A 29 7.68 8.23 9.97
C TYR A 29 7.43 6.83 10.56
N GLU A 30 6.18 6.37 10.50
CA GLU A 30 5.74 5.05 10.93
C GLU A 30 4.89 4.42 9.82
N ASP A 31 4.87 3.08 9.75
CA ASP A 31 4.13 2.39 8.70
C ASP A 31 2.65 2.24 9.08
N TYR A 32 1.77 2.64 8.17
CA TYR A 32 0.31 2.64 8.37
C TYR A 32 -0.23 1.28 8.82
N ILE A 33 0.26 0.17 8.24
CA ILE A 33 -0.24 -1.17 8.56
C ILE A 33 0.15 -1.58 9.99
N ASP A 34 1.27 -1.06 10.52
CA ASP A 34 1.73 -1.37 11.87
C ASP A 34 0.92 -0.59 12.93
N ILE A 35 0.53 0.65 12.64
CA ILE A 35 -0.28 1.48 13.55
C ILE A 35 -1.75 1.05 13.52
N HIS A 36 -2.29 0.82 12.32
CA HIS A 36 -3.73 0.64 12.08
C HIS A 36 -4.11 -0.81 11.74
N TYR A 37 -3.46 -1.77 12.40
CA TYR A 37 -3.65 -3.21 12.16
C TYR A 37 -5.08 -3.69 12.45
N ASP A 38 -5.87 -2.93 13.21
CA ASP A 38 -7.24 -3.24 13.66
C ASP A 38 -8.33 -2.64 12.76
N ILE A 39 -7.98 -1.70 11.88
CA ILE A 39 -8.95 -1.02 11.01
C ILE A 39 -9.53 -1.96 9.95
N ILE A 40 -8.77 -3.00 9.59
CA ILE A 40 -9.08 -3.90 8.48
C ILE A 40 -9.17 -5.33 8.98
N ASP A 41 -10.34 -5.93 8.82
CA ASP A 41 -10.55 -7.34 9.13
C ASP A 41 -9.76 -8.23 8.17
N THR A 42 -8.78 -8.96 8.69
CA THR A 42 -7.89 -9.81 7.89
C THR A 42 -8.61 -10.91 7.12
N ILE A 43 -9.66 -11.51 7.70
CA ILE A 43 -10.39 -12.62 7.07
C ILE A 43 -11.10 -12.16 5.78
N PRO A 44 -11.96 -11.14 5.79
CA PRO A 44 -12.52 -10.56 4.57
C PRO A 44 -11.46 -10.16 3.54
N PHE A 45 -10.33 -9.60 3.98
CA PHE A 45 -9.23 -9.24 3.08
C PHE A 45 -8.64 -10.47 2.36
N LEU A 46 -8.44 -11.60 3.07
CA LEU A 46 -7.96 -12.84 2.46
C LEU A 46 -8.91 -13.42 1.41
N PHE A 47 -10.22 -13.41 1.69
CA PHE A 47 -11.21 -13.83 0.70
C PHE A 47 -11.21 -12.91 -0.53
N TRP A 48 -10.99 -11.61 -0.33
CA TRP A 48 -10.83 -10.67 -1.43
C TRP A 48 -9.57 -10.95 -2.27
N LEU A 49 -8.42 -11.22 -1.63
CA LEU A 49 -7.20 -11.63 -2.33
C LEU A 49 -7.42 -12.91 -3.14
N LYS A 50 -8.15 -13.88 -2.59
CA LYS A 50 -8.52 -15.11 -3.30
C LYS A 50 -9.41 -14.81 -4.51
N GLY A 51 -10.40 -13.92 -4.35
CA GLY A 51 -11.29 -13.49 -5.45
C GLY A 51 -10.54 -12.78 -6.58
N LYS A 52 -9.49 -12.03 -6.24
CA LYS A 52 -8.55 -11.40 -7.18
C LYS A 52 -7.52 -12.36 -7.79
N ASN A 53 -7.53 -13.64 -7.42
CA ASN A 53 -6.54 -14.65 -7.79
C ASN A 53 -5.10 -14.27 -7.39
N VAL A 54 -4.94 -13.49 -6.33
CA VAL A 54 -3.62 -13.12 -5.77
C VAL A 54 -3.04 -14.27 -4.95
N ILE A 55 -3.91 -15.04 -4.29
CA ILE A 55 -3.55 -16.25 -3.54
C ILE A 55 -4.32 -17.47 -4.06
N THR A 56 -3.76 -18.66 -3.84
CA THR A 56 -4.40 -19.95 -4.15
C THR A 56 -5.38 -20.38 -3.05
N ASN A 57 -6.22 -21.39 -3.35
CA ASN A 57 -7.07 -22.01 -2.32
C ASN A 57 -6.23 -22.64 -1.19
N GLU A 58 -5.14 -23.31 -1.54
CA GLU A 58 -4.25 -23.94 -0.56
C GLU A 58 -3.60 -22.89 0.37
N GLN A 59 -3.17 -21.74 -0.18
CA GLN A 59 -2.68 -20.63 0.63
C GLN A 59 -3.77 -20.09 1.57
N LEU A 60 -4.99 -19.88 1.06
CA LEU A 60 -6.11 -19.41 1.88
C LEU A 60 -6.42 -20.37 3.04
N GLU A 61 -6.54 -21.67 2.77
CA GLU A 61 -6.78 -22.71 3.78
C GLU A 61 -5.64 -22.72 4.82
N LYS A 62 -4.39 -22.63 4.37
CA LYS A 62 -3.22 -22.55 5.25
C LYS A 62 -3.31 -21.33 6.16
N TYR A 63 -3.61 -20.14 5.64
CA TYR A 63 -3.70 -18.91 6.44
C TYR A 63 -4.83 -18.98 7.47
N LEU A 64 -5.98 -19.56 7.11
CA LEU A 64 -7.13 -19.71 8.02
C LEU A 64 -6.94 -20.81 9.07
N SER A 65 -6.10 -21.80 8.80
CA SER A 65 -5.84 -22.91 9.74
C SER A 65 -4.94 -22.55 10.92
N ILE A 66 -4.31 -21.36 10.90
CA ILE A 66 -3.45 -20.87 11.97
C ILE A 66 -4.34 -20.31 13.09
N ASN A 67 -4.27 -20.94 14.27
CA ASN A 67 -5.12 -20.66 15.43
C ASN A 67 -4.71 -19.38 16.20
N ASP A 68 -3.59 -18.77 15.83
CA ASP A 68 -3.15 -17.49 16.38
C ASP A 68 -3.79 -16.34 15.61
N SER A 69 -4.07 -15.24 16.33
CA SER A 69 -4.68 -14.02 15.81
C SER A 69 -4.03 -13.59 14.49
N LEU A 70 -4.77 -13.78 13.39
CA LEU A 70 -4.30 -13.51 12.04
C LEU A 70 -4.42 -12.01 11.76
N TYR A 71 -3.29 -11.28 11.84
CA TYR A 71 -3.27 -9.85 11.58
C TYR A 71 -2.92 -9.53 10.14
N LEU A 72 -3.35 -8.35 9.68
CA LEU A 72 -3.06 -7.84 8.34
C LEU A 72 -1.56 -7.69 8.11
N THR A 73 -0.82 -7.27 9.14
CA THR A 73 0.65 -7.20 9.16
C THR A 73 1.27 -8.55 8.77
N ASN A 74 0.77 -9.67 9.33
CA ASN A 74 1.28 -10.99 8.99
C ASN A 74 1.04 -11.35 7.53
N ILE A 75 -0.05 -10.87 6.92
CA ILE A 75 -0.34 -11.12 5.50
C ILE A 75 0.57 -10.28 4.62
N LEU A 76 0.62 -8.97 4.84
CA LEU A 76 1.19 -8.00 3.90
C LEU A 76 2.67 -7.66 4.14
N LYS A 77 3.18 -7.86 5.36
CA LYS A 77 4.51 -7.40 5.78
C LYS A 77 5.40 -8.47 6.39
N ASP A 78 4.88 -9.66 6.68
CA ASP A 78 5.69 -10.80 7.11
C ASP A 78 5.89 -11.79 5.95
N ASP A 79 6.04 -13.07 6.26
CA ASP A 79 6.40 -14.15 5.35
C ASP A 79 5.21 -14.81 4.63
N LYS A 80 3.98 -14.34 4.83
CA LYS A 80 2.80 -15.02 4.29
C LYS A 80 2.59 -14.74 2.81
N LEU A 81 2.41 -13.48 2.42
CA LEU A 81 2.23 -13.12 1.01
C LEU A 81 3.57 -13.03 0.28
N PHE A 82 4.63 -12.61 0.97
CA PHE A 82 5.96 -12.37 0.42
C PHE A 82 7.03 -13.19 1.18
N PRO A 83 7.04 -14.53 1.06
CA PRO A 83 7.92 -15.41 1.84
C PRO A 83 9.43 -15.22 1.60
N ILE A 84 9.86 -14.70 0.44
CA ILE A 84 11.29 -14.54 0.12
C ILE A 84 11.85 -13.28 0.78
N THR A 85 11.12 -12.18 0.67
CA THR A 85 11.54 -10.85 1.15
C THR A 85 11.00 -10.54 2.54
N CYS A 86 10.13 -11.39 3.07
CA CYS A 86 9.33 -11.15 4.28
C CYS A 86 8.65 -9.78 4.21
N GLY A 87 8.11 -9.40 3.06
CA GLY A 87 7.44 -8.10 2.87
C GLY A 87 8.33 -6.86 2.94
N MET A 88 9.62 -7.00 3.26
CA MET A 88 10.53 -5.88 3.53
C MET A 88 11.14 -5.24 2.28
N SER A 89 10.97 -5.83 1.11
CA SER A 89 11.49 -5.24 -0.13
C SER A 89 10.66 -4.02 -0.56
N TYR A 90 11.28 -3.12 -1.33
CA TYR A 90 10.59 -1.97 -1.91
C TYR A 90 9.42 -2.39 -2.81
N LEU A 91 9.57 -3.46 -3.59
CA LEU A 91 8.52 -3.95 -4.49
C LEU A 91 7.37 -4.64 -3.75
N SER A 92 7.67 -5.45 -2.73
CA SER A 92 6.64 -6.03 -1.86
C SER A 92 5.86 -4.94 -1.14
N ASN A 93 6.52 -3.87 -0.68
CA ASN A 93 5.86 -2.71 -0.09
C ASN A 93 4.91 -2.01 -1.07
N ILE A 94 5.36 -1.72 -2.31
CA ILE A 94 4.50 -1.18 -3.37
C ILE A 94 3.28 -2.08 -3.59
N LYS A 95 3.50 -3.39 -3.70
CA LYS A 95 2.43 -4.34 -3.97
C LYS A 95 1.43 -4.43 -2.82
N ALA A 96 1.92 -4.50 -1.59
CA ALA A 96 1.10 -4.55 -0.38
C ALA A 96 0.15 -3.34 -0.31
N TYR A 97 0.70 -2.12 -0.42
CA TYR A 97 -0.11 -0.90 -0.36
C TYR A 97 -1.04 -0.73 -1.57
N THR A 98 -0.65 -1.24 -2.74
CA THR A 98 -1.55 -1.25 -3.90
C THR A 98 -2.75 -2.16 -3.65
N LEU A 99 -2.55 -3.37 -3.16
CA LEU A 99 -3.62 -4.30 -2.80
C LEU A 99 -4.53 -3.71 -1.71
N LEU A 100 -3.92 -3.08 -0.70
CA LEU A 100 -4.65 -2.43 0.38
C LEU A 100 -5.52 -1.28 -0.15
N ALA A 101 -4.97 -0.45 -1.03
CA ALA A 101 -5.68 0.66 -1.65
C ALA A 101 -6.85 0.20 -2.52
N GLU A 102 -6.64 -0.84 -3.33
CA GLU A 102 -7.70 -1.47 -4.12
C GLU A 102 -8.81 -2.08 -3.26
N TYR A 103 -8.47 -2.61 -2.08
CA TYR A 103 -9.44 -3.15 -1.13
C TYR A 103 -10.23 -2.05 -0.42
N MET A 104 -9.53 -1.05 0.12
CA MET A 104 -10.14 0.02 0.91
C MET A 104 -11.04 0.93 0.08
N CYS A 105 -10.80 1.07 -1.23
CA CYS A 105 -11.64 1.90 -2.09
C CYS A 105 -13.03 1.29 -2.39
N GLN A 106 -13.24 -0.02 -2.14
CA GLN A 106 -14.41 -0.76 -2.61
C GLN A 106 -15.74 -0.25 -2.02
N THR A 107 -15.80 -0.06 -0.70
CA THR A 107 -17.05 0.27 0.01
C THR A 107 -16.96 1.65 0.64
N LYS A 108 -18.12 2.28 0.89
CA LYS A 108 -18.14 3.56 1.60
C LYS A 108 -17.56 3.43 3.00
N GLU A 109 -17.94 2.38 3.71
CA GLU A 109 -17.46 2.10 5.07
C GLU A 109 -15.93 2.01 5.15
N PHE A 110 -15.28 1.30 4.22
CA PHE A 110 -13.81 1.21 4.23
C PHE A 110 -13.15 2.55 3.94
N ARG A 111 -13.72 3.36 3.04
CA ARG A 111 -13.22 4.71 2.77
C ARG A 111 -13.41 5.64 3.97
N GLU A 112 -14.52 5.53 4.69
CA GLU A 112 -14.76 6.28 5.93
C GLU A 112 -13.73 5.89 6.99
N LYS A 113 -13.49 4.59 7.21
CA LYS A 113 -12.45 4.10 8.13
C LYS A 113 -11.06 4.64 7.80
N LEU A 114 -10.66 4.64 6.52
CA LEU A 114 -9.38 5.22 6.08
C LEU A 114 -9.33 6.74 6.26
N TRP A 115 -10.44 7.42 6.00
CA TRP A 115 -10.52 8.87 6.15
C TRP A 115 -10.45 9.30 7.61
N ASP A 116 -11.13 8.58 8.49
CA ASP A 116 -11.14 8.88 9.93
C ASP A 116 -9.76 8.60 10.54
N SER A 117 -9.09 7.50 10.16
CA SER A 117 -7.77 7.13 10.68
C SER A 117 -6.68 8.18 10.46
N ILE A 118 -6.76 8.92 9.35
CA ILE A 118 -5.78 9.97 9.01
C ILE A 118 -6.18 11.35 9.54
N ASN A 119 -7.42 11.54 9.97
CA ASN A 119 -7.88 12.79 10.57
C ASN A 119 -7.81 12.75 12.10
N ASP A 120 -7.72 11.57 12.71
CA ASP A 120 -7.49 11.40 14.15
C ASP A 120 -6.03 11.61 14.56
N ILE A 121 -5.13 11.92 13.62
CA ILE A 121 -3.73 12.26 13.92
C ILE A 121 -3.70 13.66 14.58
N GLU A 122 -3.80 13.68 15.92
CA GLU A 122 -4.06 14.84 16.80
C GLU A 122 -3.17 16.08 16.60
N ASN A 123 -2.07 16.03 15.85
CA ASN A 123 -1.01 17.03 15.93
C ASN A 123 -0.70 17.86 14.67
N ASN A 124 -1.30 17.63 13.50
CA ASN A 124 -0.88 18.34 12.27
C ASN A 124 -2.00 18.81 11.33
N ILE A 125 -3.25 18.90 11.79
CA ILE A 125 -4.36 19.38 10.95
C ILE A 125 -4.17 20.87 10.62
N VAL A 126 -3.79 21.19 9.38
CA VAL A 126 -3.71 22.57 8.88
C VAL A 126 -5.04 22.92 8.23
N SER A 127 -5.74 23.93 8.76
CA SER A 127 -7.02 24.42 8.21
C SER A 127 -8.12 23.35 8.08
N GLY A 128 -8.12 22.34 8.96
CA GLY A 128 -9.12 21.27 8.97
C GLY A 128 -8.84 20.11 8.02
N ILE A 129 -7.68 20.09 7.35
CA ILE A 129 -7.25 19.04 6.43
C ILE A 129 -6.00 18.37 7.01
N SER A 130 -6.01 17.03 7.07
CA SER A 130 -4.84 16.24 7.44
C SER A 130 -3.70 16.46 6.42
N PRO A 131 -2.43 16.60 6.85
CA PRO A 131 -1.30 16.77 5.94
C PRO A 131 -1.17 15.57 4.98
N VAL A 132 -1.60 14.39 5.43
CA VAL A 132 -1.67 13.15 4.64
C VAL A 132 -2.56 13.28 3.40
N CYS A 133 -3.50 14.23 3.38
CA CYS A 133 -4.37 14.51 2.24
C CYS A 133 -3.76 15.47 1.21
N ILE A 134 -2.55 16.01 1.44
CA ILE A 134 -1.88 16.96 0.56
C ILE A 134 -0.77 16.24 -0.19
N ILE A 135 -0.97 16.02 -1.49
CA ILE A 135 -0.07 15.27 -2.36
C ILE A 135 0.67 16.26 -3.27
N ASP A 136 1.99 16.14 -3.39
CA ASP A 136 2.74 16.93 -4.38
C ASP A 136 2.28 16.58 -5.80
N ASP A 137 2.08 17.57 -6.66
CA ASP A 137 1.71 17.33 -8.06
C ASP A 137 2.73 16.44 -8.79
N THR A 138 4.01 16.44 -8.38
CA THR A 138 5.02 15.55 -8.96
C THR A 138 4.72 14.08 -8.71
N GLU A 139 4.11 13.76 -7.57
CA GLU A 139 3.70 12.39 -7.23
C GLU A 139 2.50 11.91 -8.05
N MET A 140 1.76 12.86 -8.63
CA MET A 140 0.59 12.59 -9.47
C MET A 140 0.97 12.29 -10.93
N PHE A 141 2.20 12.59 -11.35
CA PHE A 141 2.65 12.40 -12.73
C PHE A 141 2.92 10.94 -13.05
N TYR A 142 2.38 10.48 -14.18
CA TYR A 142 2.66 9.15 -14.71
C TYR A 142 3.74 9.21 -15.78
N HIS A 143 4.95 8.76 -15.46
CA HIS A 143 6.06 8.69 -16.40
C HIS A 143 6.06 7.40 -17.22
N ASN A 144 5.19 6.44 -16.87
CA ASN A 144 4.99 5.18 -17.60
C ASN A 144 6.25 4.30 -17.62
N TYR A 145 6.89 4.17 -16.45
CA TYR A 145 8.00 3.23 -16.27
C TYR A 145 7.54 1.78 -16.46
N HIS A 146 8.21 1.05 -17.33
CA HIS A 146 7.97 -0.38 -17.51
C HIS A 146 8.64 -1.16 -16.37
N LEU A 147 7.95 -2.18 -15.83
CA LEU A 147 8.43 -3.01 -14.70
C LEU A 147 9.85 -3.55 -14.90
N TYR A 148 10.17 -3.98 -16.14
CA TYR A 148 11.53 -4.40 -16.53
C TYR A 148 12.65 -3.39 -16.18
N TYR A 149 12.39 -2.09 -16.29
CA TYR A 149 13.38 -1.06 -15.95
C TYR A 149 13.48 -0.88 -14.44
N VAL A 150 12.36 -0.98 -13.72
CA VAL A 150 12.32 -0.89 -12.25
C VAL A 150 13.18 -1.98 -11.62
N PHE A 151 13.15 -3.20 -12.16
CA PHE A 151 14.01 -4.30 -11.71
C PHE A 151 15.52 -4.07 -11.91
N LYS A 152 15.90 -3.09 -12.72
CA LYS A 152 17.30 -2.73 -12.98
C LYS A 152 17.76 -1.51 -12.20
N MET A 153 16.84 -0.74 -11.65
CA MET A 153 17.16 0.38 -10.78
C MET A 153 17.72 -0.17 -9.46
N ASP A 154 18.57 0.59 -8.79
CA ASP A 154 18.80 0.36 -7.37
C ASP A 154 17.64 1.00 -6.56
N ILE A 155 17.62 0.72 -5.25
CA ILE A 155 16.54 1.21 -4.39
C ILE A 155 16.49 2.74 -4.28
N TYR A 156 17.63 3.42 -4.31
CA TYR A 156 17.70 4.87 -4.20
C TYR A 156 17.21 5.54 -5.49
N GLU A 157 17.62 5.02 -6.63
CA GLU A 157 17.13 5.44 -7.94
C GLU A 157 15.62 5.27 -8.04
N ALA A 158 15.09 4.11 -7.65
CA ALA A 158 13.65 3.84 -7.68
C ALA A 158 12.88 4.81 -6.78
N GLN A 159 13.36 5.07 -5.56
CA GLN A 159 12.72 6.00 -4.61
C GLN A 159 12.70 7.45 -5.11
N GLN A 160 13.71 7.88 -5.88
CA GLN A 160 13.79 9.24 -6.39
C GLN A 160 13.02 9.45 -7.69
N LEU A 161 12.98 8.44 -8.57
CA LEU A 161 12.41 8.58 -9.91
C LEU A 161 10.94 8.18 -10.01
N LEU A 162 10.48 7.23 -9.17
CA LEU A 162 9.13 6.72 -9.25
C LEU A 162 8.18 7.58 -8.42
N SER A 163 7.32 8.32 -9.10
CA SER A 163 6.18 8.99 -8.46
C SER A 163 5.24 7.96 -7.83
N TYR A 164 4.38 8.37 -6.90
CA TYR A 164 3.31 7.51 -6.39
C TYR A 164 2.44 6.97 -7.51
N LYS A 165 2.20 7.76 -8.56
CA LYS A 165 1.42 7.33 -9.71
C LYS A 165 2.11 6.21 -10.50
N ASP A 166 3.43 6.29 -10.66
CA ASP A 166 4.22 5.21 -11.26
C ASP A 166 4.22 3.97 -10.35
N GLN A 167 4.50 4.14 -9.07
CA GLN A 167 4.51 3.05 -8.07
C GLN A 167 3.17 2.30 -8.06
N PHE A 168 2.05 3.01 -8.01
CA PHE A 168 0.72 2.40 -8.02
C PHE A 168 0.44 1.62 -9.31
N ASN A 169 0.80 2.16 -10.48
CA ASN A 169 0.60 1.46 -11.75
C ASN A 169 1.52 0.24 -11.88
N ILE A 170 2.74 0.31 -11.35
CA ILE A 170 3.64 -0.84 -11.22
C ILE A 170 2.99 -1.90 -10.31
N GLY A 171 2.49 -1.51 -9.13
CA GLY A 171 1.85 -2.41 -8.17
C GLY A 171 0.60 -3.10 -8.70
N ILE A 172 -0.19 -2.45 -9.56
CA ILE A 172 -1.36 -3.07 -10.20
C ILE A 172 -0.91 -4.19 -11.13
N ASN A 173 0.13 -3.95 -11.93
CA ASN A 173 0.55 -4.85 -13.00
C ASN A 173 1.49 -5.97 -12.51
N MET A 174 2.15 -5.78 -11.37
CA MET A 174 3.11 -6.71 -10.80
C MET A 174 2.41 -7.88 -10.09
N THR A 175 2.88 -9.10 -10.31
CA THR A 175 2.44 -10.29 -9.55
C THR A 175 3.08 -10.32 -8.16
N VAL A 176 2.54 -11.13 -7.25
CA VAL A 176 3.15 -11.31 -5.91
C VAL A 176 4.56 -11.89 -6.02
N SER A 177 4.78 -12.86 -6.91
CA SER A 177 6.11 -13.45 -7.12
C SER A 177 7.13 -12.47 -7.68
N GLU A 178 6.71 -11.53 -8.53
CA GLU A 178 7.58 -10.46 -9.02
C GLU A 178 7.89 -9.44 -7.91
N ALA A 179 6.89 -9.12 -7.09
CA ALA A 179 7.06 -8.22 -5.95
C ALA A 179 7.90 -8.82 -4.81
N ASP A 180 7.89 -10.15 -4.66
CA ASP A 180 8.68 -10.89 -3.65
C ASP A 180 10.13 -11.11 -4.10
N THR A 181 10.76 -10.05 -4.64
CA THR A 181 12.16 -10.06 -5.05
C THR A 181 12.88 -8.83 -4.52
N CYS A 182 14.15 -9.01 -4.14
CA CYS A 182 14.98 -7.89 -3.73
C CYS A 182 15.48 -7.13 -4.96
N ILE A 183 15.21 -5.83 -5.01
CA ILE A 183 15.98 -4.92 -5.84
C ILE A 183 17.40 -4.83 -5.25
N PRO A 184 18.47 -4.90 -6.05
CA PRO A 184 19.84 -4.80 -5.53
C PRO A 184 20.06 -3.47 -4.80
N ILE A 185 20.65 -3.56 -3.60
CA ILE A 185 21.23 -2.41 -2.90
C ILE A 185 22.66 -2.28 -3.45
N ILE A 186 22.90 -1.25 -4.27
CA ILE A 186 24.26 -0.92 -4.71
C ILE A 186 24.76 0.16 -3.75
N GLU A 187 25.64 -0.22 -2.82
CA GLU A 187 26.37 0.73 -1.98
C GLU A 187 27.45 1.41 -2.84
N PHE A 188 27.42 2.74 -2.93
CA PHE A 188 28.45 3.56 -3.59
C PHE A 188 29.55 3.97 -2.62
#